data_AF-A0A645ESN4-F1
#
_entry.id   AF-A0A645ESN4-F1
#
_cell.length_a   1.000
_cell.length_b   1.000
_cell.length_c   1.000
_cell.angle_alpha   90.00
_cell.angle_beta   90.00
_cell.angle_gamma   90.00
#
_symmetry.space_group_name_H-M   'P 1'
#
loop_
_entity.id
_entity.type
_entity.pdbx_description
1 polymer ?
#
loop_
_entity_poly.entity_id
_entity_poly.type
_entity_poly.pdbx_seq_one_letter_code
_entity_poly.pdbx_strand_id
1 'polypeptide(L)'
;MRMEHEDLRARKKVLRETSELAPSLDFALCKSLIDETSKYLVFQLRDHIYKENYILYPTAIDAIKEKEIWKEMKEKCDVIGYCPFTPEI
;
A
#
# COMPACT_ATOMS: atom_id res chain seq x y z
N MET A 1 7.20 6.96 6.66
CA MET A 1 7.41 5.90 5.64
C MET A 1 7.03 6.34 4.23
N ARG A 2 7.18 7.63 3.88
CA ARG A 2 6.75 8.16 2.56
C ARG A 2 7.51 7.53 1.39
N MET A 3 8.82 7.41 1.50
CA MET A 3 9.67 6.79 0.47
C MET A 3 9.24 5.35 0.19
N GLU A 4 8.95 4.56 1.24
CA GLU A 4 8.45 3.18 1.08
C GLU A 4 7.11 3.14 0.30
N HIS A 5 6.19 4.09 0.56
CA HIS A 5 4.95 4.17 -0.22
C HIS A 5 5.19 4.57 -1.69
N GLU A 6 6.14 5.46 -1.96
CA GLU A 6 6.49 5.87 -3.33
C GLU A 6 7.04 4.67 -4.12
N ASP A 7 7.94 3.89 -3.52
CA ASP A 7 8.48 2.66 -4.12
C ASP A 7 7.40 1.59 -4.35
N LEU A 8 6.55 1.34 -3.34
CA LEU A 8 5.43 0.40 -3.46
C LEU A 8 4.46 0.81 -4.57
N ARG A 9 4.17 2.10 -4.73
CA ARG A 9 3.30 2.60 -5.81
C ARG A 9 3.94 2.38 -7.18
N ALA A 10 5.23 2.66 -7.33
CA ALA A 10 5.95 2.44 -8.59
C ALA A 10 5.91 0.96 -8.99
N ARG A 11 6.14 0.05 -8.05
CA ARG A 11 6.11 -1.40 -8.30
C ARG A 11 4.72 -1.93 -8.58
N LYS A 12 3.69 -1.41 -7.90
CA LYS A 12 2.27 -1.72 -8.23
C LYS A 12 1.92 -1.31 -9.66
N LYS A 13 2.41 -0.14 -10.10
CA LYS A 13 2.22 0.33 -11.49
C LYS A 13 2.86 -0.62 -12.49
N VAL A 14 4.10 -1.05 -12.26
CA VAL A 14 4.79 -2.03 -13.11
C VAL A 14 4.00 -3.34 -13.20
N LEU A 15 3.51 -3.86 -12.08
CA LEU A 15 2.71 -5.10 -12.08
C LEU A 15 1.42 -4.95 -12.89
N ARG A 16 0.71 -3.83 -12.72
CA ARG A 16 -0.52 -3.53 -13.47
C ARG A 16 -0.24 -3.43 -14.97
N GLU A 17 0.73 -2.63 -15.37
CA GLU A 17 1.07 -2.45 -16.80
C GLU A 17 1.54 -3.75 -17.44
N THR A 18 2.32 -4.56 -16.72
CA THR A 18 2.72 -5.90 -17.18
C THR A 18 1.50 -6.79 -17.39
N SER A 19 0.51 -6.74 -16.50
CA SER A 19 -0.73 -7.52 -16.64
C SER A 19 -1.62 -7.05 -17.79
N GLU A 20 -1.70 -5.75 -18.03
CA GLU A 20 -2.47 -5.15 -19.13
C GLU A 20 -1.84 -5.45 -20.50
N LEU A 21 -0.50 -5.47 -20.57
CA LEU A 21 0.27 -5.73 -21.78
C LEU A 21 0.61 -7.22 -21.97
N ALA A 22 0.20 -8.10 -21.05
CA ALA A 22 0.50 -9.52 -21.11
C ALA A 22 0.15 -10.20 -22.45
N PRO A 23 -0.96 -9.87 -23.14
CA PRO A 23 -1.28 -10.47 -24.44
C PRO A 23 -0.29 -10.10 -25.56
N SER A 24 0.44 -9.00 -25.41
CA SER A 24 1.35 -8.42 -26.42
C SER A 24 2.83 -8.59 -26.06
N LEU A 25 3.14 -9.06 -24.86
CA LEU A 25 4.51 -9.28 -24.40
C LEU A 25 4.96 -10.72 -24.67
N ASP A 26 6.28 -10.89 -24.82
CA ASP A 26 6.87 -12.22 -24.75
C ASP A 26 6.55 -12.89 -23.41
N PHE A 27 6.17 -14.17 -23.46
CA PHE A 27 5.72 -14.90 -22.28
C PHE A 27 6.80 -15.02 -21.21
N ALA A 28 8.06 -15.25 -21.60
CA ALA A 28 9.15 -15.40 -20.65
C ALA A 28 9.43 -14.08 -19.93
N LEU A 29 9.44 -12.96 -20.67
CA LEU A 29 9.56 -11.62 -20.11
C LEU A 29 8.38 -11.26 -19.18
N CYS A 30 7.15 -11.54 -19.61
CA CYS A 30 5.96 -11.30 -18.80
C CYS A 30 6.02 -12.09 -17.47
N LYS A 31 6.39 -13.38 -17.56
CA LYS A 31 6.56 -14.25 -16.40
C LYS A 31 7.63 -13.75 -15.44
N SER A 32 8.79 -13.29 -15.92
CA SER A 32 9.84 -12.79 -15.04
C SER A 32 9.45 -11.48 -14.35
N LEU A 33 8.85 -10.54 -15.08
CA LEU A 33 8.39 -9.27 -14.52
C LEU A 33 7.31 -9.46 -13.46
N ILE A 34 6.33 -10.34 -13.69
CA ILE A 34 5.30 -10.66 -12.71
C ILE A 34 5.92 -11.32 -11.47
N ASP A 35 6.78 -12.32 -11.63
CA ASP A 35 7.38 -13.05 -10.51
C ASP A 35 8.22 -12.12 -9.61
N GLU A 36 9.13 -11.35 -10.20
CA GLU A 36 10.01 -10.44 -9.47
C GLU A 36 9.22 -9.32 -8.78
N THR A 37 8.31 -8.68 -9.52
CA THR A 37 7.52 -7.56 -8.99
C THR A 37 6.58 -8.02 -7.89
N SER A 38 5.95 -9.18 -8.05
CA SER A 38 5.04 -9.73 -7.04
C SER A 38 5.77 -10.13 -5.76
N LYS A 39 6.94 -10.80 -5.87
CA LYS A 39 7.76 -11.16 -4.70
C LYS A 39 8.21 -9.93 -3.93
N TYR A 40 8.67 -8.90 -4.64
CA TYR A 40 9.03 -7.62 -4.03
C TYR A 40 7.83 -7.01 -3.29
N LEU A 41 6.68 -6.89 -3.97
CA LEU A 41 5.48 -6.28 -3.40
C LEU A 41 4.97 -7.03 -2.16
N VAL A 42 4.91 -8.37 -2.20
CA VAL A 42 4.42 -9.17 -1.06
C VAL A 42 5.34 -9.00 0.14
N PHE A 43 6.66 -9.06 -0.05
CA PHE A 43 7.60 -8.89 1.05
C PHE A 43 7.52 -7.48 1.64
N GLN A 44 7.65 -6.45 0.80
CA GLN A 44 7.70 -5.05 1.26
C GLN A 44 6.38 -4.59 1.86
N LEU A 45 5.23 -5.00 1.30
CA LEU A 45 3.94 -4.64 1.85
C LEU A 45 3.71 -5.28 3.22
N ARG A 46 4.14 -6.53 3.43
CA ARG A 46 4.05 -7.19 4.74
C ARG A 46 4.92 -6.50 5.79
N ASP A 47 6.16 -6.18 5.45
CA ASP A 47 7.07 -5.45 6.34
C ASP A 47 6.53 -4.05 6.67
N HIS A 48 5.99 -3.36 5.68
CA HIS A 48 5.39 -2.03 5.85
C HIS A 48 4.18 -2.07 6.79
N ILE A 49 3.23 -2.99 6.56
CA ILE A 49 2.05 -3.17 7.43
C ILE A 49 2.48 -3.54 8.86
N TYR A 50 3.54 -4.34 9.01
CA TYR A 50 4.09 -4.66 10.33
C TYR A 50 4.57 -3.39 11.05
N LYS A 51 5.36 -2.54 10.39
CA LYS A 51 5.81 -1.26 10.97
C LYS A 51 4.63 -0.35 11.32
N GLU A 52 3.62 -0.28 10.47
CA GLU A 52 2.40 0.49 10.75
C GLU A 52 1.69 -0.02 12.02
N ASN A 53 1.40 -1.32 12.08
CA ASN A 53 0.62 -1.93 13.16
C ASN A 53 1.34 -1.93 14.51
N TYR A 54 2.66 -2.18 14.53
CA TYR A 54 3.39 -2.40 15.76
C TYR A 54 4.22 -1.19 16.22
N ILE A 55 4.41 -0.19 15.36
CA ILE A 55 5.20 1.00 15.71
C ILE A 55 4.36 2.25 15.49
N LEU A 56 3.91 2.51 14.27
CA LEU A 56 3.32 3.80 13.92
C LEU A 56 1.97 4.05 14.59
N TYR A 57 1.02 3.11 14.49
CA TYR A 57 -0.31 3.26 15.06
C TYR A 57 -0.29 3.31 16.59
N PRO A 58 0.45 2.44 17.32
CA PRO A 58 0.59 2.58 18.77
C PRO A 58 1.20 3.93 19.16
N THR A 59 2.26 4.37 18.48
CA THR A 59 2.87 5.69 18.73
C THR A 59 1.87 6.83 18.50
N ALA A 60 1.01 6.74 17.48
CA ALA A 60 -0.01 7.75 17.22
C ALA A 60 -1.09 7.79 18.32
N ILE A 61 -1.55 6.64 18.81
CA ILE A 61 -2.48 6.55 19.94
C ILE A 61 -1.84 7.12 21.23
N ASP A 62 -0.54 6.87 21.41
CA ASP A 62 0.21 7.38 22.55
C ASP A 62 0.48 8.89 22.48
N ALA A 63 0.68 9.46 21.29
CA ALA A 63 0.97 10.87 21.12
C ALA A 63 -0.27 11.76 20.99
N ILE A 64 -1.33 11.30 20.30
CA ILE A 64 -2.50 12.12 19.95
C ILE A 64 -3.63 11.86 20.94
N LYS A 65 -3.75 12.72 21.95
CA LYS A 65 -4.72 12.54 23.04
C LYS A 65 -6.07 13.22 22.81
N GLU A 66 -6.10 14.27 22.02
CA GLU A 66 -7.31 15.07 21.83
C GLU A 66 -8.27 14.42 20.83
N LYS A 67 -9.51 14.18 21.28
CA LYS A 67 -10.56 13.56 20.45
C LYS A 67 -10.91 14.39 19.22
N GLU A 68 -10.87 15.72 19.32
CA GLU A 68 -11.18 16.61 18.20
C GLU A 68 -10.15 16.49 17.07
N ILE A 69 -8.87 16.25 17.37
CA ILE A 69 -7.85 16.01 16.34
C ILE A 69 -8.17 14.72 15.56
N TRP A 70 -8.56 13.65 16.27
CA TRP A 70 -8.99 12.40 15.63
C TRP A 70 -10.24 12.59 14.76
N LYS A 71 -11.20 13.39 15.21
CA LYS A 71 -12.41 13.72 14.47
C LYS A 71 -12.07 14.47 13.17
N GLU A 72 -11.25 15.52 13.26
CA GLU A 72 -10.81 16.30 12.10
C GLU A 72 -10.03 15.43 11.09
N MET A 73 -9.13 14.57 11.57
CA MET A 73 -8.39 13.64 10.70
C MET A 73 -9.34 12.66 10.00
N LYS A 74 -10.35 12.14 10.70
CA LYS A 74 -11.35 11.25 10.09
C LYS A 74 -12.11 11.95 8.98
N GLU A 75 -12.59 13.17 9.22
CA GLU A 75 -13.32 13.96 8.20
C GLU A 75 -12.45 14.22 6.97
N LYS A 76 -11.14 14.49 7.15
CA LYS A 76 -10.18 14.62 6.04
C LYS A 76 -9.96 13.30 5.30
N CYS A 77 -9.87 12.18 6.01
CA CYS A 77 -9.75 10.85 5.41
C CYS A 77 -10.99 10.48 4.59
N ASP A 78 -12.20 10.81 5.07
CA ASP A 78 -13.47 10.58 4.36
C ASP A 78 -13.49 11.28 2.99
N VAL A 79 -12.84 12.45 2.87
CA VAL A 79 -12.69 13.17 1.58
C VAL A 79 -11.70 12.50 0.64
N ILE A 80 -10.62 11.91 1.18
CA ILE A 80 -9.60 11.21 0.38
C ILE A 80 -10.13 9.85 -0.12
N GLY A 81 -10.94 9.18 0.70
CA GLY A 81 -11.44 7.84 0.45
C GLY A 81 -10.59 6.75 1.10
N TYR A 82 -11.19 5.57 1.24
CA TYR A 82 -10.59 4.40 1.88
C TYR A 82 -10.12 3.37 0.86
N CYS A 83 -9.19 2.51 1.27
CA CYS A 83 -8.72 1.44 0.41
C CYS A 83 -9.88 0.47 0.08
N PRO A 84 -10.12 0.12 -1.19
CA PRO A 84 -11.33 -0.61 -1.61
C PRO A 84 -11.37 -2.07 -1.13
N PHE A 85 -10.30 -2.58 -0.51
CA PHE A 85 -10.31 -3.91 0.10
C PHE A 85 -10.77 -3.90 1.56
N THR A 86 -11.03 -2.73 2.15
CA THR A 86 -11.54 -2.64 3.52
C THR A 86 -12.82 -3.48 3.62
N PRO A 87 -12.84 -4.56 4.42
CA PRO A 87 -14.05 -5.37 4.59
C PRO A 87 -15.18 -4.49 5.11
N GLU A 88 -16.38 -4.65 4.57
CA GLU A 88 -17.58 -4.07 5.19
C GLU A 88 -17.76 -4.70 6.58
N ILE A 89 -18.10 -3.86 7.56
CA ILE A 89 -18.28 -4.22 8.97
C ILE A 89 -19.53 -5.08 9.14
#